data_AF-A0A9D9DVI0-F1
#
_entry.id   AF-A0A9D9DVI0-F1
#
_cell.length_a   1.000
_cell.length_b   1.000
_cell.length_c   1.000
_cell.angle_alpha   90.00
_cell.angle_beta   90.00
_cell.angle_gamma   90.00
#
_symmetry.space_group_name_H-M   'P 1'
#
loop_
_entity.id
_entity.type
_entity.pdbx_description
1 polymer ?
#
loop_
_entity_poly.entity_id
_entity_poly.type
_entity_poly.pdbx_seq_one_letter_code
_entity_poly.pdbx_strand_id
1 'polypeptide(L)'
;MDFISNLANGFMSLFQAGGETFMGWVTGIIPMIVCLMTAVNSIIKIIGEERVERVTKLATKFIITRYTIVPIMAVLFLGNPMCYTFGRFVEEKHKPAYYDSCVSFLHPVTGLFPHANPGELFVYMGIAAGVQQLGLPIGNLGVRYFIVGIIVILIRGILTEKIYMRMISKGDTK
;
A
#
# COMPACT_ATOMS: atom_id res chain seq x y z
N MET A 1 11.04 -9.31 -45.43
CA MET A 1 10.35 -8.05 -45.10
C MET A 1 9.27 -8.27 -44.05
N ASP A 2 8.50 -9.37 -44.12
CA ASP A 2 7.39 -9.64 -43.20
C ASP A 2 7.78 -9.76 -41.71
N PHE A 3 8.95 -10.33 -41.41
CA PHE A 3 9.45 -10.42 -40.03
C PHE A 3 9.71 -9.04 -39.40
N ILE A 4 10.34 -8.13 -40.16
CA ILE A 4 10.67 -6.78 -39.69
C ILE A 4 9.38 -5.94 -39.56
N SER A 5 8.45 -6.07 -40.51
CA SER A 5 7.15 -5.40 -40.44
C SER A 5 6.30 -5.90 -39.26
N ASN A 6 6.28 -7.21 -39.00
CA ASN A 6 5.57 -7.77 -37.85
C ASN A 6 6.19 -7.36 -36.52
N LEU A 7 7.53 -7.28 -36.44
CA LEU A 7 8.22 -6.77 -35.26
C LEU A 7 7.89 -5.29 -35.02
N ALA A 8 7.90 -4.46 -36.06
CA ALA A 8 7.54 -3.05 -35.96
C ALA A 8 6.07 -2.85 -35.56
N ASN A 9 5.14 -3.64 -36.12
CA ASN A 9 3.72 -3.61 -35.75
C ASN A 9 3.49 -4.08 -34.32
N GLY A 10 4.21 -5.12 -33.87
CA GLY A 10 4.16 -5.59 -32.48
C GLY A 10 4.73 -4.56 -31.49
N PHE A 11 5.83 -3.89 -31.87
CA PHE A 11 6.41 -2.80 -31.10
C PHE A 11 5.41 -1.64 -30.98
N MET A 12 4.82 -1.18 -32.09
CA MET A 12 3.80 -0.12 -32.07
C MET A 12 2.58 -0.50 -31.22
N SER A 13 2.08 -1.74 -31.36
CA SER A 13 0.95 -2.24 -30.58
C SER A 13 1.23 -2.25 -29.08
N LEU A 14 2.46 -2.59 -28.67
CA LEU A 14 2.87 -2.53 -27.27
C LEU A 14 2.82 -1.10 -26.71
N PHE A 15 3.32 -0.11 -27.46
CA PHE A 15 3.24 1.30 -27.04
C PHE A 15 1.80 1.81 -27.03
N GLN A 16 0.97 1.35 -27.96
CA GLN A 16 -0.44 1.72 -28.03
C GLN A 16 -1.22 1.17 -26.82
N ALA A 17 -1.01 -0.11 -26.48
CA ALA A 17 -1.57 -0.71 -25.27
C ALA A 17 -1.07 -0.03 -23.98
N GLY A 18 0.20 0.35 -23.94
CA GLY A 18 0.76 1.15 -22.84
C GLY A 18 0.08 2.52 -22.72
N GLY A 19 -0.18 3.19 -23.85
CA GLY A 19 -0.90 4.46 -23.92
C GLY A 19 -2.34 4.36 -23.45
N GLU A 20 -3.07 3.33 -23.87
CA GLU A 20 -4.43 3.05 -23.40
C GLU A 20 -4.48 2.79 -21.90
N THR A 21 -3.52 2.01 -21.38
CA THR A 21 -3.39 1.75 -19.93
C THR A 21 -3.14 3.04 -19.15
N PHE A 22 -2.20 3.86 -19.62
CA PHE A 22 -1.90 5.15 -19.00
C PHE A 22 -3.11 6.09 -19.02
N MET A 23 -3.80 6.18 -20.15
CA MET A 23 -5.03 6.98 -20.26
C MET A 23 -6.14 6.47 -19.34
N GLY A 24 -6.25 5.15 -19.15
CA GLY A 24 -7.12 4.55 -18.15
C GLY A 24 -6.78 5.00 -16.72
N TRP A 25 -5.50 5.13 -16.39
CA TRP A 25 -5.09 5.68 -15.09
C TRP A 25 -5.39 7.18 -14.96
N VAL A 26 -5.13 7.97 -16.01
CA VAL A 26 -5.37 9.42 -16.03
C VAL A 26 -6.86 9.75 -15.89
N THR A 27 -7.74 8.96 -16.49
CA THR A 27 -9.18 9.18 -16.44
C THR A 27 -9.86 8.48 -15.27
N GLY A 28 -9.26 7.42 -14.74
CA GLY A 28 -9.77 6.68 -13.60
C GLY A 28 -9.17 7.14 -12.28
N ILE A 29 -8.02 6.57 -11.95
CA ILE A 29 -7.51 6.57 -10.58
C ILE A 29 -6.73 7.83 -10.19
N ILE A 30 -5.99 8.42 -11.14
CA ILE A 30 -5.10 9.55 -10.88
C ILE A 30 -5.87 10.76 -10.31
N PRO A 31 -7.03 11.18 -10.86
CA PRO A 31 -7.78 12.31 -10.32
C PRO A 31 -8.23 12.09 -8.88
N MET A 32 -8.68 10.87 -8.56
CA MET A 32 -9.08 10.48 -7.21
C MET A 32 -7.90 10.56 -6.24
N ILE A 33 -6.75 9.99 -6.62
CA ILE A 33 -5.51 10.05 -5.81
C ILE A 33 -5.09 11.49 -5.57
N VAL A 34 -5.09 12.34 -6.61
CA VAL A 34 -4.70 13.76 -6.49
C VAL A 34 -5.64 14.50 -5.52
N CYS A 35 -6.96 14.29 -5.63
CA CYS A 35 -7.92 14.92 -4.71
C CYS A 35 -7.72 14.45 -3.26
N LEU A 36 -7.52 13.15 -3.06
CA LEU A 36 -7.29 12.57 -1.74
C LEU A 36 -5.98 13.07 -1.14
N MET A 37 -4.89 13.06 -1.92
CA MET A 37 -3.58 13.59 -1.51
C MET A 37 -3.68 15.07 -1.14
N THR A 38 -4.40 15.88 -1.92
CA THR A 38 -4.65 17.28 -1.59
C THR A 38 -5.45 17.44 -0.30
N ALA A 39 -6.51 16.65 -0.11
CA ALA A 39 -7.33 16.69 1.10
C ALA A 39 -6.52 16.29 2.34
N VAL A 40 -5.77 15.19 2.27
CA VAL A 40 -4.93 14.69 3.37
C VAL A 40 -3.80 15.66 3.65
N ASN A 41 -3.09 16.17 2.65
CA ASN A 41 -2.04 17.17 2.84
C ASN A 41 -2.62 18.45 3.45
N SER A 42 -3.84 18.84 3.08
CA SER A 42 -4.54 19.98 3.69
C SER A 42 -4.87 19.70 5.16
N ILE A 43 -5.37 18.51 5.49
CA ILE A 43 -5.63 18.09 6.89
C ILE A 43 -4.33 18.11 7.70
N ILE A 44 -3.24 17.53 7.17
CA ILE A 44 -1.92 17.54 7.81
C ILE A 44 -1.46 18.98 8.07
N LYS A 45 -1.62 19.86 7.08
CA LYS A 45 -1.24 21.27 7.17
C LYS A 45 -2.11 22.05 8.17
N ILE A 46 -3.39 21.73 8.29
CA ILE A 46 -4.32 22.31 9.28
C ILE A 46 -4.00 21.82 10.70
N ILE A 47 -3.72 20.51 10.86
CA ILE A 47 -3.31 19.94 12.15
C ILE A 47 -1.94 20.53 12.57
N GLY A 48 -1.10 20.84 11.59
CA GLY A 48 0.27 21.26 11.74
C GLY A 48 1.19 20.06 11.58
N GLU A 49 2.13 20.15 10.63
CA GLU A 49 3.08 19.08 10.34
C GLU A 49 3.79 18.63 11.63
N GLU A 50 4.34 19.56 12.42
CA GLU A 50 4.97 19.23 13.71
C GLU A 50 4.08 18.42 14.66
N ARG A 51 2.75 18.64 14.67
CA ARG A 51 1.84 17.89 15.53
C ARG A 51 1.60 16.49 14.98
N VAL A 52 1.39 16.36 13.67
CA VAL A 52 1.27 15.05 13.01
C VAL A 52 2.57 14.25 13.15
N GLU A 53 3.71 14.90 12.97
CA GLU A 53 5.03 14.31 13.18
C GLU A 53 5.21 13.88 14.63
N ARG A 54 4.83 14.72 15.61
CA ARG A 54 4.93 14.39 17.03
C ARG A 54 4.02 13.23 17.41
N VAL A 55 2.78 13.20 16.94
CA VAL A 55 1.83 12.09 17.17
C VAL A 55 2.33 10.82 16.51
N THR A 56 2.80 10.89 15.27
CA THR A 56 3.34 9.73 14.55
C THR A 56 4.60 9.21 15.24
N LYS A 57 5.50 10.10 15.66
CA LYS A 57 6.73 9.76 16.40
C LYS A 57 6.45 9.21 17.81
N LEU A 58 5.35 9.60 18.44
CA LEU A 58 4.88 9.01 19.70
C LEU A 58 4.25 7.62 19.45
N ALA A 59 3.45 7.50 18.39
CA ALA A 59 2.83 6.23 17.99
C ALA A 59 3.85 5.20 17.49
N THR A 60 5.02 5.63 16.98
CA THR A 60 6.10 4.70 16.64
C THR A 60 6.87 4.19 17.85
N LYS A 61 6.64 4.69 19.07
CA LYS A 61 7.32 4.16 20.27
C LYS A 61 6.81 2.77 20.68
N PHE A 62 5.52 2.52 20.57
CA PHE A 62 4.94 1.23 20.94
C PHE A 62 4.89 0.30 19.74
N ILE A 63 5.30 -0.95 19.95
CA ILE A 63 5.43 -1.95 18.88
C ILE A 63 4.09 -2.21 18.17
N ILE A 64 2.98 -2.23 18.92
CA ILE A 64 1.64 -2.47 18.38
C ILE A 64 1.25 -1.31 17.48
N THR A 65 1.29 -0.08 17.97
CA THR A 65 0.86 1.10 17.21
C THR A 65 1.76 1.37 16.01
N ARG A 66 3.06 1.09 16.12
CA ARG A 66 4.04 1.18 15.03
C ARG A 66 3.73 0.26 13.85
N TYR A 67 3.25 -0.95 14.09
CA TYR A 67 3.01 -1.96 13.04
C TYR A 67 1.54 -2.20 12.72
N THR A 68 0.63 -1.44 13.35
CA THR A 68 -0.81 -1.48 13.04
C THR A 68 -1.33 -0.10 12.72
N ILE A 69 -1.50 0.76 13.73
CA ILE A 69 -2.15 2.07 13.58
C ILE A 69 -1.42 2.94 12.56
N VAL A 70 -0.10 3.07 12.64
CA VAL A 70 0.65 3.95 11.74
C VAL A 70 0.57 3.46 10.28
N PRO A 71 0.82 2.16 9.95
CA PRO A 71 0.61 1.63 8.61
C PRO A 71 -0.82 1.76 8.10
N ILE A 72 -1.83 1.46 8.91
CA ILE A 72 -3.25 1.56 8.52
C ILE A 72 -3.58 3.01 8.13
N MET A 73 -3.20 3.98 8.97
CA MET A 73 -3.44 5.39 8.70
C MET A 73 -2.70 5.85 7.43
N ALA A 74 -1.44 5.47 7.28
CA ALA A 74 -0.66 5.81 6.09
C ALA A 74 -1.30 5.24 4.82
N VAL A 75 -1.72 3.97 4.85
CA VAL A 75 -2.34 3.29 3.70
C VAL A 75 -3.71 3.88 3.36
N LEU A 76 -4.57 4.14 4.36
CA LEU A 76 -5.92 4.66 4.10
C LEU A 76 -5.92 6.09 3.56
N PHE A 77 -5.00 6.94 4.04
CA PHE A 77 -4.94 8.33 3.63
C PHE A 77 -4.11 8.57 2.38
N LEU A 78 -2.97 7.88 2.23
CA LEU A 78 -2.05 8.16 1.14
C LEU A 78 -2.08 7.09 0.04
N GLY A 79 -2.48 5.86 0.36
CA GLY A 79 -2.44 4.74 -0.58
C GLY A 79 -1.03 4.39 -1.06
N ASN A 80 -0.94 3.43 -1.97
CA ASN A 80 0.30 3.08 -2.68
C ASN A 80 0.60 4.14 -3.77
N PRO A 81 1.85 4.63 -3.94
CA PRO A 81 3.06 4.39 -3.13
C PRO A 81 3.31 5.42 -2.02
N MET A 82 2.43 6.40 -1.85
CA MET A 82 2.69 7.54 -0.97
C MET A 82 2.71 7.16 0.53
N CYS A 83 2.06 6.08 0.94
CA CYS A 83 2.07 5.58 2.33
C CYS A 83 3.49 5.27 2.87
N TYR A 84 4.47 5.01 2.01
CA TYR A 84 5.85 4.75 2.43
C TYR A 84 6.55 6.01 2.95
N THR A 85 6.09 7.21 2.57
CA THR A 85 6.70 8.49 3.00
C THR A 85 6.63 8.70 4.52
N PHE A 86 5.64 8.11 5.19
CA PHE A 86 5.52 8.11 6.65
C PHE A 86 6.66 7.36 7.35
N GLY A 87 7.40 6.51 6.61
CA GLY A 87 8.62 5.87 7.10
C GLY A 87 9.70 6.87 7.50
N ARG A 88 9.64 8.12 7.04
CA ARG A 88 10.54 9.21 7.49
C ARG A 88 10.44 9.49 8.99
N PHE A 89 9.31 9.16 9.62
CA PHE A 89 9.05 9.36 11.06
C PHE A 89 9.40 8.17 11.93
N VAL A 90 9.80 7.06 11.32
CA VAL A 90 10.17 5.82 11.97
C VAL A 90 11.68 5.80 12.16
N GLU A 91 12.17 5.37 13.34
CA GLU A 91 13.60 5.19 13.57
C GLU A 91 14.21 4.21 12.55
N GLU A 92 15.47 4.42 12.16
CA GLU A 92 16.12 3.69 11.08
C GLU A 92 16.00 2.17 11.21
N LYS A 93 16.26 1.65 12.42
CA LYS A 93 16.17 0.23 12.76
C LYS A 93 14.78 -0.40 12.58
N HIS A 94 13.73 0.42 12.51
CA HIS A 94 12.35 -0.03 12.42
C HIS A 94 11.73 0.21 11.03
N LYS A 95 12.41 0.97 10.15
CA LYS A 95 11.93 1.25 8.79
C LYS A 95 11.69 -0.01 7.94
N PRO A 96 12.53 -1.06 7.96
CA PRO A 96 12.26 -2.28 7.18
C PRO A 96 10.95 -2.96 7.59
N ALA A 97 10.70 -3.05 8.90
CA ALA A 97 9.48 -3.64 9.44
C ALA A 97 8.24 -2.76 9.20
N TYR A 98 8.41 -1.43 9.23
CA TYR A 98 7.34 -0.50 8.85
C TYR A 98 6.95 -0.66 7.38
N TYR A 99 7.95 -0.70 6.49
CA TYR A 99 7.73 -0.92 5.06
C TYR A 99 7.00 -2.25 4.81
N ASP A 100 7.45 -3.33 5.45
CA ASP A 100 6.81 -4.64 5.37
C ASP A 100 5.35 -4.63 5.86
N SER A 101 5.06 -3.89 6.93
CA SER A 101 3.70 -3.71 7.45
C SER A 101 2.81 -2.95 6.46
N CYS A 102 3.31 -1.88 5.83
CA CYS A 102 2.56 -1.13 4.83
C CYS A 102 2.27 -1.97 3.59
N VAL A 103 3.31 -2.55 2.97
CA VAL A 103 3.15 -3.33 1.73
C VAL A 103 2.23 -4.53 1.91
N SER A 104 2.28 -5.18 3.07
CA SER A 104 1.39 -6.30 3.40
C SER A 104 -0.06 -5.86 3.60
N PHE A 105 -0.32 -4.63 4.05
CA PHE A 105 -1.68 -4.13 4.28
C PHE A 105 -2.34 -3.60 3.01
N LEU A 106 -1.57 -3.29 1.97
CA LEU A 106 -2.08 -2.71 0.72
C LEU A 106 -3.02 -3.63 -0.06
N HIS A 107 -3.01 -4.96 0.16
CA HIS A 107 -3.95 -5.85 -0.53
C HIS A 107 -5.23 -6.09 0.29
N PRO A 108 -5.17 -6.49 1.58
CA PRO A 108 -6.39 -6.81 2.34
C PRO A 108 -7.31 -5.60 2.55
N VAL A 109 -6.77 -4.39 2.50
CA VAL A 109 -7.53 -3.13 2.63
C VAL A 109 -8.42 -2.85 1.41
N THR A 110 -8.06 -3.34 0.21
CA THR A 110 -8.75 -3.01 -1.06
C THR A 110 -10.19 -3.48 -1.12
N GLY A 111 -10.54 -4.51 -0.35
CA GLY A 111 -11.91 -5.02 -0.30
C GLY A 111 -12.92 -4.06 0.33
N LEU A 112 -12.44 -3.11 1.16
CA LEU A 112 -13.24 -2.04 1.74
C LEU A 112 -12.86 -0.66 1.18
N PHE A 113 -11.59 -0.47 0.85
CA PHE A 113 -11.01 0.81 0.43
C PHE A 113 -10.17 0.60 -0.84
N PRO A 114 -10.81 0.45 -2.01
CA PRO A 114 -10.13 0.13 -3.27
C PRO A 114 -9.14 1.22 -3.73
N HIS A 115 -9.33 2.46 -3.28
CA HIS A 115 -8.43 3.59 -3.58
C HIS A 115 -7.05 3.46 -2.94
N ALA A 116 -6.92 2.64 -1.89
CA ALA A 116 -5.67 2.50 -1.16
C ALA A 116 -4.59 1.76 -1.97
N ASN A 117 -4.98 0.86 -2.88
CA ASN A 117 -4.06 0.17 -3.79
C ASN A 117 -4.73 -0.23 -5.10
N PRO A 118 -5.05 0.75 -5.94
CA PRO A 118 -5.90 0.57 -7.10
C PRO A 118 -5.24 -0.20 -8.23
N GLY A 119 -3.91 -0.10 -8.34
CA GLY A 119 -3.13 -0.84 -9.33
C GLY A 119 -3.20 -2.36 -9.14
N GLU A 120 -3.53 -2.83 -7.94
CA GLU A 120 -3.62 -4.27 -7.60
C GLU A 120 -5.03 -4.68 -7.17
N LEU A 121 -6.03 -3.84 -7.43
CA LEU A 121 -7.43 -4.13 -7.09
C LEU A 121 -7.93 -5.43 -7.75
N PHE A 122 -7.36 -5.78 -8.91
CA PHE A 122 -7.67 -7.01 -9.63
C PHE A 122 -7.45 -8.28 -8.78
N VAL A 123 -6.52 -8.25 -7.81
CA VAL A 123 -6.25 -9.39 -6.91
C VAL A 123 -7.47 -9.68 -6.02
N TYR A 124 -8.05 -8.64 -5.42
CA TYR A 124 -9.28 -8.78 -4.64
C TYR A 124 -10.48 -9.14 -5.52
N MET A 125 -10.60 -8.47 -6.68
CA MET A 125 -11.73 -8.68 -7.58
C MET A 125 -11.81 -10.10 -8.14
N GLY A 126 -10.67 -10.74 -8.41
CA GLY A 126 -10.63 -12.14 -8.84
C GLY A 126 -11.24 -13.09 -7.81
N ILE A 127 -10.96 -12.86 -6.52
CA ILE A 127 -11.51 -13.67 -5.43
C ILE A 127 -12.98 -13.33 -5.20
N ALA A 128 -13.32 -12.03 -5.22
CA ALA A 128 -14.70 -11.56 -5.03
C ALA A 128 -15.65 -12.12 -6.11
N ALA A 129 -15.19 -12.26 -7.36
CA ALA A 129 -15.96 -12.86 -8.44
C ALA A 129 -16.32 -14.33 -8.15
N GLY A 130 -15.39 -15.12 -7.62
CA GLY A 130 -15.68 -16.50 -7.19
C GLY A 130 -16.69 -16.57 -6.04
N VAL A 131 -16.60 -15.65 -5.07
CA VAL A 131 -17.56 -15.57 -3.96
C VAL A 131 -18.95 -15.15 -4.45
N GLN A 132 -19.04 -14.23 -5.42
CA GLN A 132 -20.30 -13.82 -6.06
C GLN A 132 -20.98 -14.99 -6.78
N GLN A 133 -20.22 -15.83 -7.50
CA GLN A 133 -20.78 -17.00 -8.20
C GLN A 133 -21.45 -18.00 -7.24
N LEU A 134 -20.96 -18.07 -6.00
CA LEU A 134 -21.56 -18.89 -4.94
C LEU A 134 -22.79 -18.24 -4.28
N GLY A 135 -23.20 -17.04 -4.72
CA GLY A 135 -24.32 -16.29 -4.14
C GLY A 135 -24.03 -15.73 -2.74
N LEU A 136 -22.77 -15.61 -2.34
CA LEU A 136 -22.38 -15.16 -1.01
C LEU A 136 -22.13 -13.64 -0.95
N PRO A 137 -22.39 -12.97 0.21
CA PRO A 137 -22.16 -11.54 0.35
C PRO A 137 -20.66 -11.16 0.33
N ILE A 138 -20.28 -10.27 -0.59
CA ILE A 138 -18.89 -9.77 -0.74
C ILE A 138 -18.47 -8.89 0.44
N GLY A 139 -19.41 -8.18 1.07
CA GLY A 139 -19.10 -7.35 2.25
C GLY A 139 -18.46 -8.17 3.38
N ASN A 140 -18.90 -9.41 3.57
CA ASN A 140 -18.30 -10.32 4.55
C ASN A 140 -16.85 -10.69 4.20
N LEU A 141 -16.53 -10.82 2.90
CA LEU A 141 -15.18 -11.06 2.43
C LEU A 141 -14.28 -9.85 2.74
N GLY A 142 -14.73 -8.65 2.39
CA GLY A 142 -13.99 -7.41 2.63
C GLY A 142 -13.67 -7.18 4.11
N VAL A 143 -14.65 -7.38 5.00
CA VAL A 143 -14.45 -7.26 6.45
C VAL A 143 -13.45 -8.30 6.98
N ARG A 144 -13.57 -9.56 6.53
CA ARG A 144 -12.62 -10.62 6.94
C ARG A 144 -11.20 -10.30 6.48
N TYR A 145 -11.04 -9.84 5.24
CA TYR A 145 -9.74 -9.45 4.69
C TYR A 145 -9.13 -8.31 5.49
N PHE A 146 -9.92 -7.29 5.81
CA PHE A 146 -9.45 -6.16 6.61
C PHE A 146 -8.97 -6.60 8.00
N ILE A 147 -9.76 -7.40 8.73
CA ILE A 147 -9.40 -7.88 10.08
C ILE A 147 -8.15 -8.77 10.03
N VAL A 148 -8.11 -9.74 9.11
CA VAL A 148 -6.95 -10.61 8.93
C VAL A 148 -5.73 -9.79 8.54
N GLY A 149 -5.89 -8.79 7.68
CA GLY A 149 -4.84 -7.86 7.29
C GLY A 149 -4.19 -7.16 8.47
N ILE A 150 -5.00 -6.63 9.41
CA ILE A 150 -4.49 -5.99 10.64
C ILE A 150 -3.66 -6.96 11.48
N ILE A 151 -4.12 -8.21 11.63
CA ILE A 151 -3.42 -9.24 12.40
C ILE A 151 -2.08 -9.59 11.73
N VAL A 152 -2.12 -9.81 10.41
CA VAL A 152 -0.94 -10.19 9.63
C VAL A 152 0.13 -9.10 9.68
N ILE A 153 -0.24 -7.82 9.53
CA ILE A 153 0.75 -6.73 9.51
C ILE A 153 1.43 -6.55 10.87
N LEU A 154 0.71 -6.79 11.97
CA LEU A 154 1.29 -6.79 13.31
C LEU A 154 2.33 -7.90 13.46
N ILE A 155 1.96 -9.13 13.08
CA ILE A 155 2.84 -10.30 13.16
C ILE A 155 4.09 -10.09 12.30
N ARG A 156 3.89 -9.65 11.05
CA ARG A 156 4.96 -9.38 10.10
C ARG A 156 5.87 -8.26 10.57
N GLY A 157 5.34 -7.12 11.00
CA GLY A 157 6.13 -6.03 11.55
C GLY A 157 7.04 -6.47 12.70
N ILE A 158 6.51 -7.23 13.66
CA ILE A 158 7.30 -7.75 14.79
C ILE A 158 8.37 -8.75 14.32
N LEU A 159 8.02 -9.67 13.42
CA LEU A 159 8.95 -10.68 12.91
C LEU A 159 10.07 -10.04 12.09
N THR A 160 9.72 -9.14 11.18
CA THR A 160 10.67 -8.42 10.31
C THR A 160 11.61 -7.55 11.13
N GLU A 161 11.12 -6.89 12.19
CA GLU A 161 12.00 -6.17 13.13
C GLU A 161 13.02 -7.13 13.76
N LYS A 162 12.56 -8.26 14.31
CA LYS A 162 13.45 -9.25 14.95
C LYS A 162 14.48 -9.85 13.99
N ILE A 163 14.07 -10.15 12.75
CA ILE A 163 14.95 -10.69 11.72
C ILE A 163 16.00 -9.64 11.35
N TYR A 164 15.57 -8.41 11.08
CA TYR A 164 16.46 -7.32 10.70
C TYR A 164 17.50 -7.03 11.79
N MET A 165 17.08 -6.93 13.06
CA MET A 165 17.98 -6.68 14.18
C MET A 165 19.04 -7.79 14.35
N ARG A 166 18.70 -9.05 14.05
CA ARG A 166 19.66 -10.16 14.04
C ARG A 166 20.61 -10.15 12.84
N MET A 167 20.20 -9.58 11.72
CA MET A 167 21.05 -9.46 10.53
C MET A 167 22.11 -8.38 10.73
N ILE A 168 21.72 -7.21 11.24
CA ILE A 168 22.65 -6.11 11.50
C ILE A 168 23.66 -6.46 12.61
N SER A 169 23.23 -7.17 13.66
CA SER A 169 24.13 -7.56 14.75
C SER A 169 25.22 -8.55 14.33
N LYS A 170 25.05 -9.22 13.18
CA LYS A 170 26.08 -10.09 12.58
C LYS A 170 27.01 -9.33 11.63
N GLY A 171 26.56 -8.19 11.10
CA GLY A 171 27.32 -7.33 10.19
C GLY A 171 28.40 -6.52 10.89
N ASP A 172 28.14 -6.07 12.11
CA ASP A 172 29.10 -5.28 12.93
C ASP A 172 30.24 -6.12 13.55
N THR A 173 30.22 -7.44 13.38
CA THR A 173 31.25 -8.38 13.87
C THR A 173 32.40 -8.63 12.86
N LYS A 174 32.61 -7.74 11.89
CA LYS A 174 33.74 -7.81 10.95
C LYS A 174 34.65 -6.60 11.05
#